data_AF-A0A522RAM6-F1
#
_entry.id   AF-A0A522RAM6-F1
#
_cell.length_a   1.000
_cell.length_b   1.000
_cell.length_c   1.000
_cell.angle_alpha   90.00
_cell.angle_beta   90.00
_cell.angle_gamma   90.00
#
_symmetry.space_group_name_H-M   'P 1'
#
loop_
_entity.id
_entity.type
_entity.pdbx_description
1 polymer ?
#
loop_
_entity_poly.entity_id
_entity_poly.type
_entity_poly.pdbx_seq_one_letter_code
_entity_poly.pdbx_strand_id
1 'polypeptide(L)'
;ALIERDLDLLAPMAREKLVQVFVSVNSLDNHLAAKLEPRASAPHRRLQAVRALTEAGVPTGVLVAPIIPALNDRDMEAVLERAAEAGANMAGYTVLRLPWELKVLFCEWLCIHVPQRAEHVMSLIRQMNGGRDYDSDFRTRMRGQGPFAELLRRRFEVACRKHAFARARTLQLDRSRFTPPRKHPPQGELF
;
A
#
# COMPACT_ATOMS: atom_id res chain seq x y z
N ALA A 1 -7.59 -13.07 -7.45
CA ALA A 1 -7.19 -12.82 -6.06
C ALA A 1 -8.38 -13.16 -5.18
N LEU A 2 -8.19 -13.59 -3.92
CA LEU A 2 -9.29 -14.09 -3.08
C LEU A 2 -10.47 -13.10 -2.97
N ILE A 3 -10.18 -11.79 -2.98
CA ILE A 3 -11.18 -10.72 -2.91
C ILE A 3 -12.21 -10.72 -4.06
N GLU A 4 -11.88 -11.26 -5.23
CA GLU A 4 -12.81 -11.29 -6.38
C GLU A 4 -13.99 -12.24 -6.14
N ARG A 5 -13.84 -13.21 -5.23
CA ARG A 5 -14.93 -14.12 -4.86
C ARG A 5 -16.09 -13.36 -4.21
N ASP A 6 -15.79 -12.27 -3.52
CA ASP A 6 -16.76 -11.53 -2.71
C ASP A 6 -17.31 -10.32 -3.52
N LEU A 7 -17.16 -10.30 -4.85
CA LEU A 7 -17.65 -9.23 -5.73
C LEU A 7 -19.16 -9.04 -5.65
N ASP A 8 -19.90 -10.13 -5.45
CA ASP A 8 -21.35 -10.14 -5.24
C ASP A 8 -21.77 -9.37 -3.99
N LEU A 9 -20.90 -9.28 -2.97
CA LEU A 9 -21.08 -8.46 -1.78
C LEU A 9 -20.53 -7.05 -1.95
N LEU A 10 -19.33 -6.92 -2.51
CA LEU A 10 -18.62 -5.65 -2.63
C LEU A 10 -19.31 -4.68 -3.60
N ALA A 11 -19.85 -5.16 -4.72
CA ALA A 11 -20.50 -4.29 -5.71
C ALA A 11 -21.79 -3.62 -5.18
N PRO A 12 -22.73 -4.33 -4.51
CA PRO A 12 -23.85 -3.68 -3.82
C PRO A 12 -23.40 -2.67 -2.77
N MET A 13 -22.43 -3.02 -1.92
CA MET A 13 -21.89 -2.10 -0.91
C MET A 13 -21.28 -0.84 -1.55
N ALA A 14 -20.61 -0.98 -2.70
CA ALA A 14 -20.03 0.13 -3.43
C ALA A 14 -21.11 1.10 -3.94
N ARG A 15 -22.24 0.60 -4.44
CA ARG A 15 -23.39 1.44 -4.85
C ARG A 15 -23.94 2.28 -3.70
N GLU A 16 -23.92 1.72 -2.49
CA GLU A 16 -24.32 2.41 -1.25
C GLU A 16 -23.19 3.26 -0.64
N LYS A 17 -22.03 3.38 -1.32
CA LYS A 17 -20.83 4.11 -0.84
C LYS A 17 -20.30 3.56 0.50
N LEU A 18 -20.44 2.26 0.75
CA LEU A 18 -20.03 1.63 2.01
C LEU A 18 -18.63 1.03 1.97
N VAL A 19 -18.06 0.84 0.77
CA VAL A 19 -16.75 0.20 0.60
C VAL A 19 -15.88 0.90 -0.45
N GLN A 20 -14.58 0.84 -0.22
CA GLN A 20 -13.54 1.06 -1.22
C GLN A 20 -12.43 0.04 -0.99
N VAL A 21 -11.75 -0.36 -2.06
CA VAL A 21 -10.72 -1.40 -2.00
C VAL A 21 -9.36 -0.83 -2.38
N PHE A 22 -8.32 -1.24 -1.65
CA PHE A 22 -6.93 -0.97 -2.02
C PHE A 22 -6.19 -2.29 -2.20
N VAL A 23 -5.50 -2.43 -3.32
CA VAL A 23 -4.65 -3.59 -3.60
C VAL A 23 -3.18 -3.17 -3.58
N SER A 24 -2.37 -3.80 -2.74
CA SER A 24 -0.94 -3.51 -2.66
C SER A 24 -0.19 -4.14 -3.84
N VAL A 25 0.55 -3.32 -4.59
CA VAL A 25 1.44 -3.75 -5.67
C VAL A 25 2.79 -3.08 -5.45
N ASN A 26 3.77 -3.83 -4.94
CA ASN A 26 5.07 -3.29 -4.52
C ASN A 26 6.08 -3.20 -5.68
N SER A 27 6.03 -4.12 -6.63
CA SER A 27 6.93 -4.27 -7.76
C SER A 27 6.20 -5.00 -8.89
N LEU A 28 6.58 -4.75 -10.14
CA LEU A 28 6.13 -5.53 -11.29
C LEU A 28 7.08 -6.68 -11.64
N ASP A 29 8.25 -6.75 -10.99
CA ASP A 29 9.21 -7.84 -11.14
C ASP A 29 8.72 -9.06 -10.34
N ASN A 30 8.26 -10.10 -11.06
CA ASN A 30 7.77 -11.33 -10.44
C ASN A 30 8.84 -12.04 -9.59
N HIS A 31 10.12 -11.95 -9.94
CA HIS A 31 11.19 -12.59 -9.17
C HIS A 31 11.42 -11.86 -7.85
N LEU A 32 11.46 -10.52 -7.88
CA LEU A 32 11.59 -9.73 -6.67
C LEU A 32 10.35 -9.88 -5.78
N ALA A 33 9.16 -9.82 -6.36
CA ALA A 33 7.90 -10.00 -5.65
C ALA A 33 7.80 -11.38 -4.97
N ALA A 34 8.23 -12.46 -5.66
CA ALA A 34 8.24 -13.80 -5.08
C ALA A 34 9.24 -13.94 -3.92
N LYS A 35 10.35 -13.20 -3.92
CA LYS A 35 11.30 -13.20 -2.79
C LYS A 35 10.80 -12.36 -1.61
N LEU A 36 10.13 -11.23 -1.87
CA LEU A 36 9.60 -10.35 -0.83
C LEU A 36 8.32 -10.89 -0.20
N GLU A 37 7.43 -11.47 -1.02
CA GLU A 37 6.08 -11.87 -0.63
C GLU A 37 5.72 -13.26 -1.22
N PRO A 38 6.45 -14.33 -0.86
CA PRO A 38 6.38 -15.64 -1.52
C PRO A 38 5.00 -16.31 -1.52
N ARG A 39 4.13 -15.94 -0.57
CA ARG A 39 2.77 -16.49 -0.43
C ARG A 39 1.69 -15.60 -1.00
N ALA A 40 2.05 -14.40 -1.47
CA ALA A 40 1.09 -13.46 -2.01
C ALA A 40 0.86 -13.70 -3.51
N SER A 41 -0.29 -13.27 -4.04
CA SER A 41 -0.54 -13.35 -5.48
C SER A 41 0.51 -12.58 -6.26
N ALA A 42 0.90 -13.10 -7.42
CA ALA A 42 1.85 -12.43 -8.31
C ALA A 42 1.36 -11.02 -8.73
N PRO A 43 2.26 -10.06 -8.98
CA PRO A 43 1.92 -8.68 -9.35
C PRO A 43 0.87 -8.55 -10.46
N HIS A 44 1.04 -9.28 -11.57
CA HIS A 44 0.09 -9.27 -12.69
C HIS A 44 -1.31 -9.72 -12.26
N ARG A 45 -1.41 -10.69 -11.34
CA ARG A 45 -2.69 -11.19 -10.85
C ARG A 45 -3.40 -10.21 -9.91
N ARG A 46 -2.63 -9.36 -9.22
CA ARG A 46 -3.15 -8.24 -8.41
C ARG A 46 -3.71 -7.13 -9.30
N LEU A 47 -3.02 -6.79 -10.38
CA LEU A 47 -3.52 -5.83 -11.38
C LEU A 47 -4.81 -6.33 -12.08
N GLN A 48 -4.89 -7.63 -12.37
CA GLN A 48 -6.13 -8.24 -12.85
C GLN A 48 -7.27 -8.12 -11.82
N ALA A 49 -6.98 -8.26 -10.53
CA ALA A 49 -7.98 -8.07 -9.49
C ALA A 49 -8.43 -6.61 -9.37
N VAL A 50 -7.52 -5.65 -9.54
CA VAL A 50 -7.88 -4.23 -9.65
C VAL A 50 -8.88 -4.04 -10.79
N ARG A 51 -8.60 -4.59 -11.97
CA ARG A 51 -9.51 -4.52 -13.13
C ARG A 51 -10.88 -5.14 -12.85
N ALA A 52 -10.92 -6.34 -12.30
CA ALA A 52 -12.18 -7.01 -11.98
C ALA A 52 -13.03 -6.21 -10.98
N LEU A 53 -12.41 -5.60 -9.97
CA LEU A 53 -13.09 -4.76 -8.99
C LEU A 53 -13.62 -3.47 -9.62
N THR A 54 -12.83 -2.81 -10.47
CA THR A 54 -13.22 -1.55 -11.12
C THR A 54 -14.34 -1.77 -12.13
N GLU A 55 -14.27 -2.84 -12.93
CA GLU A 55 -15.31 -3.24 -13.88
C GLU A 55 -16.63 -3.61 -13.18
N ALA A 56 -16.57 -4.14 -11.96
CA ALA A 56 -17.74 -4.40 -11.12
C ALA A 56 -18.31 -3.13 -10.43
N GLY A 57 -17.70 -1.96 -10.66
CA GLY A 57 -18.13 -0.68 -10.09
C GLY A 57 -17.65 -0.44 -8.66
N VAL A 58 -16.70 -1.23 -8.14
CA VAL A 58 -16.12 -1.02 -6.80
C VAL A 58 -15.03 0.05 -6.87
N PRO A 59 -15.11 1.15 -6.10
CA PRO A 59 -14.04 2.15 -6.03
C PRO A 59 -12.73 1.50 -5.57
N THR A 60 -11.76 1.47 -6.47
CA THR A 60 -10.53 0.71 -6.26
C THR A 60 -9.29 1.57 -6.46
N GLY A 61 -8.37 1.48 -5.52
CA GLY A 61 -7.06 2.09 -5.59
C GLY A 61 -5.92 1.08 -5.43
N VAL A 62 -4.70 1.57 -5.59
CA VAL A 62 -3.48 0.78 -5.37
C VAL A 62 -2.59 1.38 -4.29
N LEU A 63 -1.89 0.51 -3.59
CA LEU A 63 -0.82 0.91 -2.68
C LEU A 63 0.52 0.43 -3.24
N VAL A 64 1.42 1.36 -3.59
CA VAL A 64 2.81 1.03 -3.86
C VAL A 64 3.52 0.87 -2.51
N ALA A 65 3.41 -0.33 -1.93
CA ALA A 65 3.86 -0.57 -0.57
C ALA A 65 4.30 -2.03 -0.34
N PRO A 66 5.42 -2.26 0.38
CA PRO A 66 6.38 -1.24 0.82
C PRO A 66 7.28 -0.77 -0.34
N ILE A 67 7.61 0.52 -0.38
CA ILE A 67 8.75 1.03 -1.16
C ILE A 67 10.02 0.79 -0.36
N ILE A 68 10.98 0.14 -1.00
CA ILE A 68 12.30 -0.19 -0.51
C ILE A 68 13.30 0.57 -1.40
N PRO A 69 13.97 1.60 -0.86
CA PRO A 69 14.96 2.40 -1.59
C PRO A 69 16.03 1.53 -2.27
N ALA A 70 16.39 1.87 -3.51
CA ALA A 70 17.38 1.17 -4.34
C ALA A 70 17.06 -0.31 -4.63
N LEU A 71 15.85 -0.77 -4.33
CA LEU A 71 15.40 -2.14 -4.60
C LEU A 71 14.18 -2.17 -5.53
N ASN A 72 13.04 -1.62 -5.11
CA ASN A 72 11.80 -1.58 -5.90
C ASN A 72 11.26 -0.16 -6.13
N ASP A 73 11.92 0.88 -5.60
CA ASP A 73 11.43 2.26 -5.73
C ASP A 73 11.33 2.71 -7.20
N ARG A 74 12.16 2.15 -8.08
CA ARG A 74 12.12 2.36 -9.54
C ARG A 74 10.82 1.90 -10.20
N ASP A 75 10.09 0.99 -9.58
CA ASP A 75 8.89 0.40 -10.17
C ASP A 75 7.65 1.27 -9.94
N MET A 76 7.74 2.30 -9.09
CA MET A 76 6.61 3.11 -8.64
C MET A 76 5.77 3.66 -9.80
N GLU A 77 6.41 4.33 -10.76
CA GLU A 77 5.72 4.97 -11.88
C GLU A 77 5.04 3.93 -12.77
N ALA A 78 5.73 2.82 -13.06
CA ALA A 78 5.19 1.74 -13.87
C ALA A 78 4.01 1.04 -13.18
N VAL A 79 4.09 0.82 -11.86
CA VAL A 79 2.95 0.28 -11.09
C VAL A 79 1.75 1.20 -11.19
N LEU A 80 1.94 2.52 -11.03
CA LEU A 80 0.86 3.50 -11.12
C LEU A 80 0.25 3.55 -12.52
N GLU A 81 1.08 3.53 -13.56
CA GLU A 81 0.62 3.46 -14.95
C GLU A 81 -0.26 2.22 -15.20
N ARG A 82 0.23 1.03 -14.85
CA ARG A 82 -0.53 -0.22 -15.04
C ARG A 82 -1.78 -0.30 -14.17
N ALA A 83 -1.75 0.30 -12.98
CA ALA A 83 -2.93 0.38 -12.13
C ALA A 83 -4.00 1.29 -12.74
N ALA A 84 -3.61 2.43 -13.32
CA ALA A 84 -4.54 3.32 -14.01
C ALA A 84 -5.13 2.64 -15.26
N GLU A 85 -4.33 1.91 -16.03
CA GLU A 85 -4.82 1.07 -17.14
C GLU A 85 -5.80 -0.02 -16.68
N ALA A 86 -5.68 -0.49 -15.44
CA ALA A 86 -6.63 -1.41 -14.81
C ALA A 86 -7.86 -0.72 -14.21
N GLY A 87 -8.00 0.61 -14.37
CA GLY A 87 -9.14 1.38 -13.90
C GLY A 87 -9.04 1.87 -12.45
N ALA A 88 -7.89 1.70 -11.78
CA ALA A 88 -7.70 2.27 -10.45
C ALA A 88 -7.76 3.80 -10.53
N ASN A 89 -8.49 4.42 -9.61
CA ASN A 89 -8.67 5.88 -9.57
C ASN A 89 -8.06 6.53 -8.34
N MET A 90 -7.51 5.74 -7.41
CA MET A 90 -6.82 6.21 -6.21
C MET A 90 -5.47 5.51 -6.07
N ALA A 91 -4.51 6.23 -5.48
CA ALA A 91 -3.21 5.66 -5.18
C ALA A 91 -2.69 6.14 -3.82
N GLY A 92 -1.87 5.29 -3.21
CA GLY A 92 -1.04 5.63 -2.06
C GLY A 92 0.30 4.92 -2.14
N TYR A 93 1.24 5.32 -1.29
CA TYR A 93 2.46 4.58 -1.08
C TYR A 93 2.84 4.57 0.39
N THR A 94 3.70 3.63 0.77
CA THR A 94 4.33 3.61 2.09
C THR A 94 5.74 3.07 1.96
N VAL A 95 6.68 3.74 2.61
CA VAL A 95 8.07 3.29 2.69
C VAL A 95 8.19 2.14 3.67
N LEU A 96 9.11 1.21 3.43
CA LEU A 96 9.40 0.09 4.32
C LEU A 96 9.61 0.56 5.76
N ARG A 97 8.94 -0.13 6.68
CA ARG A 97 9.06 0.08 8.12
C ARG A 97 9.78 -1.12 8.73
N LEU A 98 10.68 -0.87 9.66
CA LEU A 98 11.48 -1.90 10.32
C LEU A 98 11.34 -1.85 11.85
N PRO A 99 10.13 -1.98 12.42
CA PRO A 99 9.94 -2.06 13.86
C PRO A 99 10.60 -3.33 14.42
N TRP A 100 11.22 -3.21 15.59
CA TRP A 100 11.67 -4.32 16.43
C TRP A 100 12.54 -5.34 15.68
N GLU A 101 12.18 -6.63 15.70
CA GLU A 101 12.92 -7.73 15.10
C GLU A 101 12.94 -7.69 13.57
N LEU A 102 12.00 -6.95 12.96
CA LEU A 102 11.89 -6.89 11.50
C LEU A 102 13.14 -6.30 10.85
N LYS A 103 13.87 -5.41 11.54
CA LYS A 103 15.15 -4.88 11.04
C LYS A 103 16.20 -5.98 10.88
N VAL A 104 16.24 -6.95 11.80
CA VAL A 104 17.21 -8.05 11.77
C VAL A 104 16.87 -8.98 10.61
N LEU A 105 15.60 -9.40 10.53
CA LEU A 105 15.11 -10.27 9.45
C LEU A 105 15.31 -9.63 8.08
N PHE A 106 15.07 -8.33 7.95
CA PHE A 106 15.24 -7.63 6.68
C PHE A 106 16.71 -7.49 6.28
N CYS A 107 17.61 -7.19 7.23
CA CYS A 107 19.05 -7.18 6.97
C CYS A 107 19.55 -8.56 6.50
N GLU A 108 19.14 -9.64 7.18
CA GLU A 108 19.48 -11.02 6.78
C GLU A 108 18.92 -11.33 5.39
N TRP A 109 17.67 -10.96 5.12
CA TRP A 109 17.05 -11.12 3.80
C TRP A 109 17.84 -10.38 2.71
N LEU A 110 18.30 -9.15 2.97
CA LEU A 110 19.14 -8.39 2.04
C LEU A 110 20.46 -9.11 1.77
N CYS A 111 21.14 -9.62 2.80
CA CYS A 111 22.39 -10.38 2.66
C CYS A 111 22.22 -11.65 1.82
N ILE A 112 21.08 -12.34 1.97
CA ILE A 112 20.81 -13.58 1.23
C ILE A 112 20.43 -13.29 -0.22
N HIS A 113 19.57 -12.30 -0.46
CA HIS A 113 18.92 -12.14 -1.76
C HIS A 113 19.48 -11.02 -2.64
N VAL A 114 20.12 -10.00 -2.05
CA VAL A 114 20.66 -8.82 -2.74
C VAL A 114 21.93 -8.27 -2.04
N PRO A 115 22.95 -9.10 -1.75
CA PRO A 115 24.09 -8.72 -0.91
C PRO A 115 24.84 -7.48 -1.42
N GLN A 116 24.98 -7.34 -2.73
CA GLN A 116 25.67 -6.21 -3.38
C GLN A 116 25.01 -4.85 -3.12
N ARG A 117 23.73 -4.82 -2.74
CA ARG A 117 22.98 -3.59 -2.46
C ARG A 117 22.59 -3.44 -0.98
N ALA A 118 22.87 -4.43 -0.13
CA ALA A 118 22.36 -4.49 1.23
C ALA A 118 22.70 -3.23 2.05
N GLU A 119 23.98 -2.86 2.09
CA GLU A 119 24.44 -1.67 2.82
C GLU A 119 23.87 -0.37 2.25
N HIS A 120 23.76 -0.28 0.92
CA HIS A 120 23.21 0.90 0.28
C HIS A 120 21.71 1.09 0.60
N VAL A 121 20.92 0.01 0.54
CA VAL A 121 19.50 0.01 0.91
C VAL A 121 19.35 0.46 2.37
N MET A 122 20.12 -0.13 3.30
CA MET A 122 20.05 0.23 4.71
C MET A 122 20.53 1.66 4.99
N SER A 123 21.53 2.15 4.26
CA SER A 123 21.96 3.55 4.33
C SER A 123 20.84 4.52 3.95
N LEU A 124 20.13 4.26 2.85
CA LEU A 124 18.99 5.10 2.44
C LEU A 124 17.84 5.05 3.44
N ILE A 125 17.52 3.87 3.99
CA ILE A 125 16.52 3.72 5.06
C ILE A 125 16.91 4.57 6.27
N ARG A 126 18.18 4.53 6.71
CA ARG A 126 18.66 5.35 7.82
C ARG A 126 18.57 6.84 7.54
N GLN A 127 18.97 7.28 6.35
CA GLN A 127 18.84 8.68 5.94
C GLN A 127 17.39 9.16 6.03
N MET A 128 16.44 8.31 5.61
CA MET A 128 15.01 8.60 5.68
C MET A 128 14.43 8.60 7.09
N ASN A 129 15.15 8.05 8.07
CA ASN A 129 14.71 7.88 9.45
C ASN A 129 15.61 8.64 10.46
N GLY A 130 16.32 9.68 9.99
CA GLY A 130 17.17 10.53 10.85
C GLY A 130 18.36 9.78 11.45
N GLY A 131 18.97 8.88 10.69
CA GLY A 131 20.14 8.07 11.07
C GLY A 131 19.80 6.72 11.72
N ARG A 132 18.53 6.47 12.06
CA ARG A 132 18.08 5.21 12.69
C ARG A 132 17.59 4.20 11.66
N ASP A 133 17.61 2.91 11.95
CA ASP A 133 16.99 1.91 11.06
C ASP A 133 15.47 2.10 10.94
N TYR A 134 14.82 2.65 11.98
CA TYR A 134 13.39 2.91 12.00
C TYR A 134 13.04 4.11 12.90
N ASP A 135 12.03 4.87 12.47
CA ASP A 135 11.40 5.93 13.25
C ASP A 135 9.90 5.63 13.44
N SER A 136 9.43 5.63 14.69
CA SER A 136 8.06 5.23 15.02
C SER A 136 7.05 6.39 14.99
N ASP A 137 7.50 7.64 14.81
CA ASP A 137 6.63 8.81 14.75
C ASP A 137 5.57 8.64 13.63
N PHE A 138 4.30 8.74 13.99
CA PHE A 138 3.16 8.58 13.09
C PHE A 138 3.18 9.55 11.90
N ARG A 139 3.87 10.68 12.02
CA ARG A 139 3.99 11.70 10.97
C ARG A 139 4.97 11.29 9.88
N THR A 140 6.06 10.60 10.24
CA THR A 140 7.19 10.29 9.35
C THR A 140 7.26 8.81 9.00
N ARG A 141 6.84 7.90 9.88
CA ARG A 141 7.06 6.44 9.76
C ARG A 141 6.55 5.79 8.47
N MET A 142 5.61 6.41 7.76
CA MET A 142 5.07 5.88 6.49
C MET A 142 5.72 6.49 5.24
N ARG A 143 6.40 7.63 5.36
CA ARG A 143 6.90 8.42 4.21
C ARG A 143 8.40 8.67 4.28
N GLY A 144 9.00 8.59 5.47
CA GLY A 144 10.35 9.06 5.76
C GLY A 144 10.45 10.59 5.78
N GLN A 145 11.67 11.06 6.01
CA GLN A 145 12.06 12.47 5.97
C GLN A 145 13.36 12.66 5.16
N GLY A 146 13.72 13.91 4.88
CA GLY A 146 14.95 14.24 4.16
C GLY A 146 14.87 14.09 2.63
N PRO A 147 16.00 14.28 1.93
CA PRO A 147 16.01 14.45 0.47
C PRO A 147 15.47 13.25 -0.31
N PHE A 148 15.76 12.03 0.11
CA PHE A 148 15.29 10.83 -0.58
C PHE A 148 13.78 10.61 -0.41
N ALA A 149 13.25 10.86 0.79
CA ALA A 149 11.79 10.83 1.03
C ALA A 149 11.06 11.87 0.17
N GLU A 150 11.63 13.07 0.06
CA GLU A 150 11.11 14.14 -0.77
C GLU A 150 11.14 13.78 -2.27
N LEU A 151 12.22 13.11 -2.73
CA LEU A 151 12.31 12.58 -4.09
C LEU A 151 11.18 11.57 -4.37
N LEU A 152 11.00 10.58 -3.49
CA LEU A 152 9.92 9.59 -3.62
C LEU A 152 8.54 10.26 -3.66
N ARG A 153 8.31 11.23 -2.77
CA ARG A 153 7.05 12.00 -2.73
C ARG A 153 6.80 12.74 -4.06
N ARG A 154 7.82 13.42 -4.59
CA ARG A 154 7.70 14.16 -5.86
C ARG A 154 7.43 13.23 -7.04
N ARG A 155 8.18 12.12 -7.14
CA ARG A 155 7.97 11.08 -8.16
C ARG A 155 6.54 10.55 -8.13
N PHE A 156 6.07 10.17 -6.94
CA PHE A 156 4.70 9.71 -6.73
C PHE A 156 3.66 10.76 -7.14
N GLU A 157 3.84 12.03 -6.75
CA GLU A 157 2.89 13.10 -7.07
C GLU A 157 2.85 13.45 -8.56
N VAL A 158 3.98 13.36 -9.25
CA VAL A 158 4.04 13.55 -10.71
C VAL A 158 3.34 12.40 -11.42
N ALA A 159 3.61 11.15 -11.03
CA ALA A 159 2.95 9.99 -11.60
C ALA A 159 1.43 9.99 -11.34
N CYS A 160 1.00 10.33 -10.12
CA CYS A 160 -0.41 10.48 -9.80
C CYS A 160 -1.10 11.52 -10.68
N ARG A 161 -0.46 12.69 -10.89
CA ARG A 161 -0.98 13.74 -11.77
C ARG A 161 -1.05 13.29 -13.22
N LYS A 162 -0.02 12.62 -13.72
CA LYS A 162 0.07 12.11 -15.09
C LYS A 162 -1.07 11.12 -15.41
N HIS A 163 -1.42 10.26 -14.45
CA HIS A 163 -2.44 9.21 -14.63
C HIS A 163 -3.78 9.56 -13.97
N ALA A 164 -4.02 10.84 -13.64
CA ALA A 164 -5.27 11.34 -13.07
C ALA A 164 -5.77 10.62 -11.80
N PHE A 165 -4.85 10.12 -10.96
CA PHE A 165 -5.21 9.53 -9.68
C PHE A 165 -5.76 10.59 -8.72
N ALA A 166 -6.94 10.32 -8.17
CA ALA A 166 -7.47 11.04 -7.02
C ALA A 166 -6.69 10.68 -5.75
N ARG A 167 -6.71 11.58 -4.77
CA ARG A 167 -6.21 11.24 -3.43
C ARG A 167 -7.15 10.21 -2.81
N ALA A 168 -6.60 9.21 -2.12
CA ALA A 168 -7.38 8.16 -1.44
C ALA A 168 -8.46 8.67 -0.45
N ARG A 169 -8.35 9.93 0.01
CA ARG A 169 -9.32 10.58 0.92
C ARG A 169 -10.44 11.32 0.20
N THR A 170 -10.44 11.32 -1.13
CA THR A 170 -11.44 12.04 -1.93
C THR A 170 -12.79 11.31 -1.91
N LEU A 171 -12.80 9.98 -1.81
CA LEU A 171 -14.05 9.23 -1.66
C LEU A 171 -14.55 9.32 -0.21
N GLN A 172 -15.75 9.87 -0.04
CA GLN A 172 -16.46 9.88 1.24
C GLN A 172 -17.39 8.67 1.30
N LEU A 173 -17.10 7.75 2.21
CA LEU A 173 -17.97 6.61 2.48
C LEU A 173 -19.20 7.07 3.28
N ASP A 174 -20.34 6.44 3.04
CA ASP A 174 -21.53 6.65 3.85
C ASP A 174 -21.31 6.06 5.24
N ARG A 175 -21.30 6.95 6.24
CA ARG A 175 -21.12 6.62 7.66
C ARG A 175 -22.39 6.85 8.46
N SER A 176 -23.49 7.27 7.83
CA SER A 176 -24.76 7.60 8.51
C SER A 176 -25.36 6.39 9.24
N ARG A 177 -25.05 5.17 8.77
CA ARG A 177 -25.52 3.90 9.32
C ARG A 177 -24.60 3.32 10.41
N PHE A 178 -23.44 3.94 10.66
CA PHE A 178 -22.50 3.45 11.65
C PHE A 178 -23.01 3.74 13.07
N THR A 179 -23.22 2.69 13.85
CA THR A 179 -23.57 2.81 15.27
C THR A 179 -22.36 2.41 16.12
N PRO A 180 -21.76 3.32 16.91
CA PRO A 180 -20.67 2.96 17.80
C PRO A 180 -21.17 1.98 18.87
N PRO A 181 -20.34 1.01 19.29
CA PRO A 181 -20.70 0.12 20.38
C PRO A 181 -21.02 0.94 21.64
N ARG A 182 -22.16 0.64 22.29
CA ARG A 182 -22.57 1.30 23.54
C ARG A 182 -21.52 0.98 24.62
N LYS A 183 -21.11 1.99 25.40
CA LYS A 183 -20.13 1.82 26.49
C LYS A 183 -20.58 0.86 27.60
N HIS A 184 -21.89 0.62 27.71
CA HIS A 184 -22.47 -0.32 28.67
C HIS A 184 -23.45 -1.26 27.95
N PRO A 185 -23.39 -2.58 28.20
CA PRO A 185 -24.50 -3.46 27.84
C PRO A 185 -25.74 -3.05 28.66
N PRO A 186 -26.97 -3.21 28.15
CA PRO A 186 -28.20 -3.08 28.94
C PRO A 186 -28.37 -4.24 29.95
N GLN A 187 -27.28 -4.85 30.40
CA GLN A 187 -27.27 -5.88 31.43
C GLN A 187 -27.44 -5.20 32.79
N GLY A 188 -28.66 -4.73 33.02
CA GLY A 188 -29.09 -3.89 34.13
C GLY A 188 -30.45 -3.23 33.93
N GLU A 189 -31.01 -3.24 32.71
CA GLU A 189 -32.38 -2.77 32.41
C GLU A 189 -33.42 -3.91 32.41
N LEU A 190 -32.99 -5.14 32.74
CA LEU A 190 -33.86 -6.29 32.94
C LEU A 190 -34.19 -6.44 34.42
N PHE A 191 -34.69 -5.40 35.09
CA PHE A 191 -35.56 -5.44 36.29
C PHE A 191 -36.11 -4.04 36.56
#